data_AF-A0A918PCG2-F1
#
_entry.id   AF-A0A918PCG2-F1
#
_cell.length_a   1.000
_cell.length_b   1.000
_cell.length_c   1.000
_cell.angle_alpha   90.00
_cell.angle_beta   90.00
_cell.angle_gamma   90.00
#
_symmetry.space_group_name_H-M   'P 1'
#
loop_
_entity.id
_entity.type
_entity.pdbx_description
1 polymer ?
#
loop_
_entity_poly.entity_id
_entity_poly.type
_entity_poly.pdbx_seq_one_letter_code
_entity_poly.pdbx_strand_id
1 'polypeptide(L)'
;MEEEHTPPDEHPVTSPAVIAARVAILARQLGHPPEKVLEERALAEASGVPQYTVASLLAGRRPPPSDPEKRFVRRMAVLRDTRRKANGRMYTHEEIAEGAHMSRQQCSALLAGERRPKARHQFDLERFFQVPDGFLTATDTAALRRCLLDIELSLLRELFERHRTGDAREPRGATGPREPRGAKGPSEPEGAVRSPSAATEKPPCLCPPLPAPAERRHRREALGLRLAEVAASVGVGVDEVRAWEEGRQEPDGAVRVRYAAYLRAASGLAGLSGAP
;
A
#
# COMPACT_ATOMS: atom_id res chain seq x y z
N MET A 1 -14.06 -26.27 -33.81
CA MET A 1 -12.88 -25.42 -33.50
C MET A 1 -13.44 -24.29 -32.66
N GLU A 2 -13.69 -24.59 -31.38
CA GLU A 2 -14.31 -23.65 -30.45
C GLU A 2 -13.17 -22.85 -29.83
N GLU A 3 -13.11 -21.56 -30.17
CA GLU A 3 -12.18 -20.64 -29.54
C GLU A 3 -12.61 -20.42 -28.09
N GLU A 4 -11.81 -20.98 -27.19
CA GLU A 4 -11.88 -20.77 -25.74
C GLU A 4 -11.57 -19.28 -25.46
N HIS A 5 -12.62 -18.50 -25.19
CA HIS A 5 -12.52 -17.11 -24.79
C HIS A 5 -12.00 -17.03 -23.36
N THR A 6 -10.67 -17.08 -23.20
CA THR A 6 -9.99 -16.81 -21.94
C THR A 6 -10.31 -15.37 -21.49
N PRO A 7 -10.94 -15.15 -20.33
CA PRO A 7 -11.21 -13.80 -19.85
C PRO A 7 -9.90 -13.05 -19.58
N PRO A 8 -9.84 -11.72 -19.84
CA PRO A 8 -8.59 -10.94 -19.86
C PRO A 8 -7.98 -10.63 -18.48
N ASP A 9 -8.21 -11.44 -17.45
CA ASP A 9 -7.86 -11.11 -16.06
C ASP A 9 -6.89 -12.13 -15.39
N GLU A 10 -6.08 -12.82 -16.19
CA GLU A 10 -4.97 -13.67 -15.71
C GLU A 10 -3.60 -12.97 -15.75
N HIS A 11 -3.55 -11.67 -15.43
CA HIS A 11 -2.32 -11.14 -14.85
C HIS A 11 -2.09 -11.88 -13.53
N PRO A 12 -0.86 -12.30 -13.17
CA PRO A 12 -0.59 -12.91 -11.87
C PRO A 12 -0.80 -11.85 -10.78
N VAL A 13 -2.05 -11.68 -10.37
CA VAL A 13 -2.43 -10.82 -9.26
C VAL A 13 -1.85 -11.46 -8.02
N THR A 14 -0.97 -10.72 -7.33
CA THR A 14 -0.34 -11.16 -6.09
C THR A 14 -1.39 -11.70 -5.13
N SER A 15 -1.24 -12.95 -4.70
CA SER A 15 -2.24 -13.62 -3.87
C SER A 15 -2.36 -12.92 -2.52
N PRO A 16 -3.54 -12.97 -1.87
CA PRO A 16 -3.71 -12.41 -0.52
C PRO A 16 -2.68 -12.96 0.49
N ALA A 17 -2.31 -14.24 0.38
CA ALA A 17 -1.30 -14.87 1.23
C ALA A 17 0.08 -14.20 1.11
N VAL A 18 0.52 -13.86 -0.10
CA VAL A 18 1.81 -13.19 -0.33
C VAL A 18 1.81 -11.77 0.26
N ILE A 19 0.70 -11.04 0.12
CA ILE A 19 0.57 -9.70 0.70
C ILE A 19 0.52 -9.79 2.22
N ALA A 20 -0.21 -10.75 2.78
CA ALA A 20 -0.26 -10.99 4.22
C ALA A 20 1.13 -11.32 4.81
N ALA A 21 1.94 -12.12 4.11
CA ALA A 21 3.31 -12.36 4.52
C ALA A 21 4.12 -11.06 4.60
N ARG A 22 4.04 -10.19 3.57
CA ARG A 22 4.69 -8.88 3.56
C ARG A 22 4.21 -7.97 4.70
N VAL A 23 2.90 -7.92 4.94
CA VAL A 23 2.31 -7.20 6.08
C VAL A 23 2.86 -7.71 7.41
N ALA A 24 2.97 -9.02 7.61
CA ALA A 24 3.52 -9.60 8.84
C ALA A 24 4.98 -9.19 9.08
N ILE A 25 5.78 -9.10 8.01
CA ILE A 25 7.17 -8.64 8.09
C ILE A 25 7.23 -7.16 8.49
N LEU A 26 6.45 -6.30 7.83
CA LEU A 26 6.38 -4.87 8.14
C LEU A 26 5.90 -4.62 9.57
N ALA A 27 4.89 -5.37 10.02
CA ALA A 27 4.38 -5.30 11.39
C ALA A 27 5.49 -5.61 12.41
N ARG A 28 6.26 -6.70 12.20
CA ARG A 28 7.40 -7.04 13.08
C ARG A 28 8.47 -5.95 13.11
N GLN A 29 8.79 -5.35 11.96
CA GLN A 29 9.74 -4.24 11.90
C GLN A 29 9.29 -3.01 12.71
N LEU A 30 7.98 -2.80 12.80
CA LEU A 30 7.37 -1.76 13.59
C LEU A 30 7.13 -2.16 15.06
N GLY A 31 7.44 -3.40 15.46
CA GLY A 31 7.13 -3.93 16.79
C GLY A 31 5.64 -4.20 17.03
N HIS A 32 4.83 -4.23 15.96
CA HIS A 32 3.42 -4.62 16.03
C HIS A 32 3.32 -6.16 15.92
N PRO A 33 2.55 -6.83 16.80
CA PRO A 33 2.32 -8.27 16.69
C PRO A 33 1.53 -8.58 15.41
N PRO A 34 2.06 -9.41 14.48
CA PRO A 34 1.39 -9.72 13.20
C PRO A 34 -0.01 -10.29 13.36
N GLU A 35 -0.24 -11.04 14.43
CA GLU A 35 -1.51 -11.71 14.73
C GLU A 35 -2.62 -10.68 14.99
N LYS A 36 -2.25 -9.52 15.54
CA LYS A 36 -3.18 -8.41 15.77
C LYS A 36 -3.44 -7.61 14.50
N VAL A 37 -2.42 -7.44 13.64
CA VAL A 37 -2.55 -6.71 12.38
C VAL A 37 -3.35 -7.52 11.34
N LEU A 38 -3.16 -8.84 11.33
CA LEU A 38 -3.81 -9.78 10.43
C LEU A 38 -4.97 -10.53 11.11
N GLU A 39 -5.60 -9.91 12.11
CA GLU A 39 -6.72 -10.52 12.82
C GLU A 39 -7.86 -10.83 11.84
N GLU A 40 -8.22 -12.10 11.69
CA GLU A 40 -9.17 -12.56 10.68
C GLU A 40 -10.54 -11.89 10.81
N ARG A 41 -10.97 -11.63 12.04
CA ARG A 41 -12.24 -10.95 12.33
C ARG A 41 -12.23 -9.51 11.85
N ALA A 42 -11.17 -8.75 12.16
CA ALA A 42 -11.02 -7.37 11.71
C ALA A 42 -10.95 -7.30 10.17
N LEU A 43 -10.23 -8.23 9.54
CA LEU A 43 -10.17 -8.34 8.08
C LEU A 43 -11.52 -8.71 7.45
N ALA A 44 -12.30 -9.59 8.09
CA ALA A 44 -13.64 -9.95 7.65
C ALA A 44 -14.61 -8.76 7.71
N GLU A 45 -14.56 -7.99 8.79
CA GLU A 45 -15.35 -6.77 8.96
C GLU A 45 -14.93 -5.68 7.96
N ALA A 46 -13.63 -5.48 7.72
CA ALA A 46 -13.13 -4.47 6.80
C ALA A 46 -13.37 -4.80 5.32
N SER A 47 -13.26 -6.07 4.93
CA SER A 47 -13.40 -6.52 3.53
C SER A 47 -14.79 -7.04 3.18
N GLY A 48 -15.65 -7.29 4.18
CA GLY A 48 -16.95 -7.95 4.00
C GLY A 48 -16.87 -9.41 3.52
N VAL A 49 -15.70 -10.03 3.69
CA VAL A 49 -15.42 -11.44 3.36
C VAL A 49 -15.65 -12.31 4.61
N PRO A 50 -16.25 -13.52 4.51
CA PRO A 50 -16.46 -14.38 5.68
C PRO A 50 -15.15 -14.73 6.34
N GLN A 51 -15.13 -14.80 7.66
CA GLN A 51 -13.92 -15.12 8.42
C GLN A 51 -13.27 -16.44 7.96
N TYR A 52 -14.06 -17.49 7.73
CA TYR A 52 -13.55 -18.75 7.18
C TYR A 52 -12.90 -18.60 5.79
N THR A 53 -13.46 -17.74 4.94
CA THR A 53 -12.90 -17.43 3.62
C THR A 53 -11.62 -16.63 3.73
N VAL A 54 -11.55 -15.68 4.68
CA VAL A 54 -10.33 -14.94 5.01
C VAL A 54 -9.23 -15.91 5.44
N ALA A 55 -9.50 -16.78 6.42
CA ALA A 55 -8.56 -17.79 6.90
C ALA A 55 -8.04 -18.68 5.76
N SER A 56 -8.92 -19.09 4.85
CA SER A 56 -8.55 -19.89 3.68
C SER A 56 -7.64 -19.14 2.73
N LEU A 57 -7.96 -17.88 2.40
CA LEU A 57 -7.19 -17.05 1.49
C LEU A 57 -5.82 -16.65 2.07
N LEU A 58 -5.75 -16.36 3.37
CA LEU A 58 -4.50 -16.08 4.07
C LEU A 58 -3.58 -17.30 4.08
N ALA A 59 -4.14 -18.51 4.20
CA ALA A 59 -3.41 -19.77 4.09
C ALA A 59 -3.07 -20.18 2.65
N GLY A 60 -3.36 -19.34 1.65
CA GLY A 60 -3.11 -19.64 0.24
C GLY A 60 -4.03 -20.70 -0.37
N ARG A 61 -5.11 -21.07 0.32
CA ARG A 61 -6.11 -22.03 -0.17
C ARG A 61 -7.18 -21.32 -1.00
N ARG A 62 -7.73 -22.03 -1.98
CA ARG A 62 -8.87 -21.56 -2.77
C ARG A 62 -10.16 -21.71 -1.95
N PRO A 63 -10.90 -20.63 -1.66
CA PRO A 63 -12.18 -20.73 -0.98
C PRO A 63 -13.26 -21.30 -1.93
N PRO A 64 -14.36 -21.83 -1.38
CA PRO A 64 -15.49 -22.26 -2.19
C PRO A 64 -16.08 -21.07 -2.97
N PRO A 65 -16.68 -21.32 -4.16
CA PRO A 65 -17.30 -20.27 -4.93
C PRO A 65 -18.45 -19.60 -4.13
N SER A 66 -18.39 -18.27 -4.03
CA SER A 66 -19.40 -17.47 -3.35
C SER A 66 -20.42 -16.94 -4.36
N ASP A 67 -21.70 -17.22 -4.11
CA ASP A 67 -22.84 -16.64 -4.83
C ASP A 67 -22.79 -15.10 -4.74
N PRO A 68 -22.78 -14.38 -5.89
CA PRO A 68 -22.77 -12.92 -5.93
C PRO A 68 -23.92 -12.26 -5.14
N GLU A 69 -25.11 -12.84 -5.12
CA GLU A 69 -26.26 -12.27 -4.40
C GLU A 69 -26.07 -12.36 -2.89
N LYS A 70 -25.71 -13.54 -2.39
CA LYS A 70 -25.43 -13.76 -0.97
C LYS A 70 -24.27 -12.89 -0.50
N ARG A 71 -23.26 -12.69 -1.34
CA ARG A 71 -22.13 -11.80 -1.07
C ARG A 71 -22.59 -10.35 -0.94
N PHE A 72 -23.44 -9.86 -1.85
CA PHE A 72 -24.00 -8.51 -1.77
C PHE A 72 -24.77 -8.29 -0.46
N VAL A 73 -25.71 -9.18 -0.13
CA VAL A 73 -26.52 -9.09 1.09
C VAL A 73 -25.64 -9.12 2.34
N ARG A 74 -24.65 -10.02 2.38
CA ARG A 74 -23.67 -10.11 3.48
C ARG A 74 -22.88 -8.81 3.64
N ARG A 75 -22.34 -8.26 2.55
CA ARG A 75 -21.57 -7.01 2.59
C ARG A 75 -22.44 -5.83 3.03
N MET A 76 -23.69 -5.78 2.58
CA MET A 76 -24.65 -4.80 3.06
C MET A 76 -24.91 -4.92 4.57
N ALA A 77 -25.00 -6.14 5.11
CA ALA A 77 -25.13 -6.35 6.54
C ALA A 77 -23.91 -5.81 7.32
N VAL A 78 -22.70 -6.08 6.84
CA VAL A 78 -21.45 -5.55 7.43
C VAL A 78 -21.42 -4.03 7.39
N LEU A 79 -21.78 -3.39 6.26
CA LEU A 79 -21.83 -1.93 6.17
C LEU A 79 -22.81 -1.33 7.17
N ARG A 80 -24.00 -1.92 7.30
CA ARG A 80 -25.04 -1.42 8.23
C ARG A 80 -24.64 -1.58 9.70
N ASP A 81 -23.82 -2.58 10.03
CA ASP A 81 -23.38 -2.81 11.41
C ASP A 81 -22.17 -1.96 11.80
N THR A 82 -21.22 -1.79 10.87
CA THR A 82 -19.95 -1.07 11.11
C THR A 82 -20.05 0.43 10.84
N ARG A 83 -20.83 0.85 9.84
CA ARG A 83 -21.01 2.27 9.47
C ARG A 83 -22.33 2.77 10.06
N ARG A 84 -22.25 3.12 11.34
CA ARG A 84 -23.37 3.69 12.10
C ARG A 84 -23.38 5.21 11.95
N LYS A 85 -24.53 5.82 12.24
CA LYS A 85 -24.67 7.27 12.29
C LYS A 85 -23.79 7.88 13.40
N ALA A 86 -23.62 9.20 13.37
CA ALA A 86 -22.93 9.94 14.44
C ALA A 86 -23.53 9.69 15.84
N ASN A 87 -24.81 9.35 15.93
CA ASN A 87 -25.49 9.00 17.19
C ASN A 87 -25.40 7.50 17.56
N GLY A 88 -24.59 6.71 16.86
CA GLY A 88 -24.42 5.27 17.08
C GLY A 88 -25.59 4.38 16.60
N ARG A 89 -26.69 4.97 16.10
CA ARG A 89 -27.81 4.20 15.55
C ARG A 89 -27.51 3.70 14.14
N MET A 90 -28.14 2.60 13.77
CA MET A 90 -28.09 2.09 12.39
C MET A 90 -28.87 3.01 11.45
N TYR A 91 -28.45 3.05 10.19
CA TYR A 91 -29.25 3.65 9.12
C TYR A 91 -30.52 2.84 8.89
N THR A 92 -31.64 3.57 8.79
CA THR A 92 -32.93 2.99 8.43
C THR A 92 -32.97 2.69 6.94
N HIS A 93 -33.88 1.80 6.53
CA HIS A 93 -34.10 1.49 5.11
C HIS A 93 -34.46 2.74 4.29
N GLU A 94 -35.13 3.70 4.92
CA GLU A 94 -35.57 4.94 4.28
C GLU A 94 -34.39 5.89 4.01
N GLU A 95 -33.51 6.09 5.00
CA GLU A 95 -32.31 6.91 4.83
C GLU A 95 -31.33 6.30 3.82
N ILE A 96 -31.19 4.96 3.81
CA ILE A 96 -30.36 4.27 2.83
C ILE A 96 -30.97 4.45 1.43
N ALA A 97 -32.29 4.31 1.30
CA ALA A 97 -32.98 4.46 0.03
C ALA A 97 -32.86 5.88 -0.52
N GLU A 98 -33.08 6.90 0.33
CA GLU A 98 -32.93 8.30 -0.02
C GLU A 98 -31.50 8.63 -0.45
N GLY A 99 -30.52 8.23 0.36
CA GLY A 99 -29.11 8.48 0.09
C GLY A 99 -28.55 7.72 -1.12
N ALA A 100 -29.17 6.61 -1.49
CA ALA A 100 -28.81 5.83 -2.69
C ALA A 100 -29.79 6.03 -3.86
N HIS A 101 -30.60 7.11 -3.82
CA HIS A 101 -31.50 7.54 -4.89
C HIS A 101 -32.45 6.44 -5.42
N MET A 102 -33.01 5.63 -4.51
CA MET A 102 -33.95 4.55 -4.83
C MET A 102 -35.17 4.55 -3.90
N SER A 103 -36.20 3.77 -4.22
CA SER A 103 -37.38 3.68 -3.36
C SER A 103 -37.11 2.82 -2.10
N ARG A 104 -37.81 3.11 -1.00
CA ARG A 104 -37.73 2.32 0.25
C ARG A 104 -38.04 0.84 0.01
N GLN A 105 -39.05 0.54 -0.82
CA GLN A 105 -39.42 -0.84 -1.17
C GLN A 105 -38.30 -1.52 -1.97
N GLN A 106 -37.64 -0.80 -2.89
CA GLN A 106 -36.48 -1.33 -3.61
C GLN A 106 -35.32 -1.63 -2.66
N CYS A 107 -34.99 -0.71 -1.74
CA CYS A 107 -33.97 -0.93 -0.72
C CYS A 107 -34.28 -2.18 0.15
N SER A 108 -35.53 -2.31 0.61
CA SER A 108 -35.97 -3.47 1.39
C SER A 108 -35.81 -4.78 0.62
N ALA A 109 -36.26 -4.83 -0.64
CA ALA A 109 -36.15 -6.03 -1.47
C ALA A 109 -34.69 -6.42 -1.77
N LEU A 110 -33.80 -5.44 -1.95
CA LEU A 110 -32.36 -5.69 -2.12
C LEU A 110 -31.73 -6.25 -0.85
N LEU A 111 -32.09 -5.72 0.32
CA LEU A 111 -31.56 -6.18 1.61
C LEU A 111 -32.09 -7.55 2.01
N ALA A 112 -33.31 -7.90 1.61
CA ALA A 112 -33.87 -9.24 1.78
C ALA A 112 -33.26 -10.28 0.81
N GLY A 113 -32.52 -9.83 -0.21
CA GLY A 113 -31.99 -10.71 -1.26
C GLY A 113 -33.04 -11.16 -2.29
N GLU A 114 -34.22 -10.55 -2.29
CA GLU A 114 -35.30 -10.87 -3.24
C GLU A 114 -35.05 -10.30 -4.64
N ARG A 115 -34.11 -9.35 -4.76
CA ARG A 115 -33.78 -8.67 -6.01
C ARG A 115 -32.29 -8.50 -6.21
N ARG A 116 -31.87 -8.61 -7.48
CA ARG A 116 -30.52 -8.26 -7.90
C ARG A 116 -30.35 -6.73 -7.97
N PRO A 117 -29.32 -6.17 -7.33
CA PRO A 117 -28.99 -4.77 -7.45
C PRO A 117 -28.43 -4.47 -8.84
N LYS A 118 -28.87 -3.37 -9.44
CA LYS A 118 -28.30 -2.84 -10.70
C LYS A 118 -27.01 -2.09 -10.41
N ALA A 119 -26.11 -2.00 -11.39
CA ALA A 119 -24.82 -1.32 -11.27
C ALA A 119 -24.93 0.10 -10.67
N ARG A 120 -25.92 0.89 -11.12
CA ARG A 120 -26.19 2.23 -10.57
C ARG A 120 -26.50 2.21 -9.08
N HIS A 121 -27.38 1.31 -8.63
CA HIS A 121 -27.72 1.18 -7.21
C HIS A 121 -26.54 0.72 -6.38
N GLN A 122 -25.68 -0.15 -6.91
CA GLN A 122 -24.45 -0.58 -6.23
C GLN A 122 -23.52 0.61 -6.02
N PHE A 123 -23.30 1.42 -7.06
CA PHE A 123 -22.49 2.63 -7.00
C PHE A 123 -23.06 3.65 -6.00
N ASP A 124 -24.36 3.94 -6.06
CA ASP A 124 -25.01 4.90 -5.17
C ASP A 124 -24.94 4.43 -3.70
N LEU A 125 -25.08 3.12 -3.44
CA LEU A 125 -24.90 2.53 -2.11
C LEU A 125 -23.44 2.61 -1.62
N GLU A 126 -22.47 2.30 -2.48
CA GLU A 126 -21.04 2.39 -2.14
C GLU A 126 -20.66 3.82 -1.74
N ARG A 127 -21.14 4.81 -2.52
CA ARG A 127 -20.96 6.22 -2.22
C ARG A 127 -21.65 6.64 -0.91
N PHE A 128 -22.89 6.21 -0.68
CA PHE A 128 -23.63 6.51 0.54
C PHE A 128 -22.88 6.04 1.80
N PHE A 129 -22.37 4.81 1.80
CA PHE A 129 -21.61 4.26 2.93
C PHE A 129 -20.14 4.72 2.96
N GLN A 130 -19.72 5.54 1.99
CA GLN A 130 -18.34 5.99 1.81
C GLN A 130 -17.39 4.79 1.82
N VAL A 131 -17.78 3.75 1.09
CA VAL A 131 -16.91 2.62 0.81
C VAL A 131 -16.39 2.72 -0.60
N PRO A 132 -15.24 2.11 -0.86
CA PRO A 132 -14.63 2.31 -2.14
C PRO A 132 -15.36 1.57 -3.26
N ASP A 133 -15.25 2.08 -4.49
CA ASP A 133 -15.89 1.50 -5.66
C ASP A 133 -15.58 0.00 -5.82
N GLY A 134 -16.62 -0.76 -6.11
CA GLY A 134 -16.57 -2.21 -6.26
C GLY A 134 -16.58 -2.98 -4.94
N PHE A 135 -16.72 -2.32 -3.77
CA PHE A 135 -16.84 -3.00 -2.49
C PHE A 135 -17.99 -4.03 -2.50
N LEU A 136 -19.14 -3.74 -3.09
CA LEU A 136 -20.30 -4.63 -3.11
C LEU A 136 -20.20 -5.74 -4.17
N THR A 137 -19.42 -5.53 -5.22
CA THR A 137 -19.33 -6.45 -6.38
C THR A 137 -18.07 -7.30 -6.41
N ALA A 138 -16.98 -6.85 -5.77
CA ALA A 138 -15.68 -7.49 -5.84
C ALA A 138 -15.70 -8.98 -5.46
N THR A 139 -14.82 -9.77 -6.06
CA THR A 139 -14.60 -11.16 -5.62
C THR A 139 -14.10 -11.18 -4.15
N ASP A 140 -14.23 -12.31 -3.45
CA ASP A 140 -13.78 -12.40 -2.06
C ASP A 140 -12.25 -12.21 -1.99
N THR A 141 -11.54 -12.78 -2.97
CA THR A 141 -10.09 -12.58 -3.17
C THR A 141 -9.75 -11.11 -3.41
N ALA A 142 -10.45 -10.43 -4.32
CA ALA A 142 -10.16 -9.04 -4.65
C ALA A 142 -10.45 -8.09 -3.47
N ALA A 143 -11.54 -8.31 -2.74
CA ALA A 143 -11.89 -7.50 -1.57
C ALA A 143 -10.86 -7.66 -0.44
N LEU A 144 -10.43 -8.89 -0.14
CA LEU A 144 -9.40 -9.13 0.86
C LEU A 144 -8.03 -8.57 0.41
N ARG A 145 -7.67 -8.77 -0.86
CA ARG A 145 -6.43 -8.21 -1.44
C ARG A 145 -6.37 -6.70 -1.25
N ARG A 146 -7.45 -5.99 -1.57
CA ARG A 146 -7.54 -4.54 -1.37
C ARG A 146 -7.30 -4.14 0.09
N CYS A 147 -8.00 -4.81 1.01
CA CYS A 147 -7.86 -4.55 2.44
C CYS A 147 -6.41 -4.75 2.93
N LEU A 148 -5.75 -5.83 2.50
CA LEU A 148 -4.36 -6.11 2.84
C LEU A 148 -3.38 -5.07 2.25
N LEU A 149 -3.63 -4.60 1.02
CA LEU A 149 -2.83 -3.53 0.41
C LEU A 149 -2.97 -2.20 1.16
N ASP A 150 -4.16 -1.88 1.65
CA ASP A 150 -4.38 -0.67 2.46
C ASP A 150 -3.63 -0.75 3.80
N ILE A 151 -3.64 -1.92 4.47
CA ILE A 151 -2.86 -2.17 5.69
C ILE A 151 -1.36 -2.04 5.40
N GLU A 152 -0.89 -2.69 4.35
CA GLU A 152 0.51 -2.63 3.93
C GLU A 152 0.98 -1.20 3.69
N LEU A 153 0.21 -0.42 2.94
CA LEU A 153 0.53 0.98 2.67
C LEU A 153 0.59 1.81 3.96
N SER A 154 -0.27 1.49 4.93
CA SER A 154 -0.32 2.18 6.23
C SER A 154 0.93 1.89 7.06
N LEU A 155 1.38 0.62 7.11
CA LEU A 155 2.62 0.22 7.78
C LEU A 155 3.86 0.82 7.10
N LEU A 156 3.90 0.84 5.76
CA LEU A 156 5.00 1.46 5.01
C LEU A 156 5.13 2.96 5.31
N ARG A 157 4.00 3.67 5.43
CA ARG A 157 3.96 5.08 5.82
C ARG A 157 4.52 5.26 7.24
N GLU A 158 4.07 4.44 8.20
CA GLU A 158 4.58 4.50 9.58
C GLU A 158 6.09 4.24 9.65
N LEU A 159 6.58 3.23 8.93
CA LEU A 159 8.00 2.89 8.88
C LEU A 159 8.84 4.04 8.31
N PHE A 160 8.35 4.70 7.26
CA PHE A 160 8.99 5.88 6.69
C PHE A 160 9.07 7.03 7.71
N GLU A 161 7.97 7.31 8.42
CA GLU A 161 7.95 8.37 9.43
C GLU A 161 8.93 8.07 10.58
N ARG A 162 9.03 6.81 11.03
CA ARG A 162 10.00 6.39 12.05
C ARG A 162 11.45 6.58 11.59
N HIS A 163 11.78 6.26 10.34
CA HIS A 163 13.11 6.52 9.80
C HIS A 163 13.38 8.03 9.71
N ARG A 164 12.41 8.82 9.26
CA ARG A 164 12.54 10.28 9.20
C ARG A 164 12.76 10.91 10.58
N THR A 165 12.08 10.42 11.61
CA THR A 165 12.29 10.89 13.00
C THR A 165 13.55 10.33 13.64
N GLY A 166 13.97 9.12 13.29
CA GLY A 166 15.23 8.51 13.72
C GLY A 166 16.45 9.27 13.20
N ASP A 167 16.47 9.63 11.92
CA ASP A 167 17.54 10.43 11.30
C ASP A 167 17.63 11.85 11.90
N ALA A 168 16.53 12.40 12.42
CA ALA A 168 16.52 13.70 13.09
C ALA A 168 17.07 13.64 14.53
N ARG A 169 17.23 12.45 15.10
CA ARG A 169 17.59 12.24 16.52
C ARG A 169 19.05 11.86 16.73
N GLU A 170 19.86 11.87 15.67
CA GLU A 170 21.32 11.72 15.76
C GLU A 170 21.95 13.12 15.84
N PRO A 171 22.18 13.70 17.05
CA PRO A 171 22.97 14.91 17.15
C PRO A 171 24.39 14.58 16.71
N ARG A 172 24.85 15.24 15.64
CA ARG A 172 26.27 15.29 15.29
C ARG A 172 27.08 15.58 16.55
N GLY A 173 27.79 14.57 17.03
CA GLY A 173 28.66 14.65 18.19
C GLY A 173 29.71 15.74 17.98
N ALA A 174 29.73 16.66 18.93
CA ALA A 174 30.89 17.34 19.50
C ALA A 174 32.19 17.34 18.66
N THR A 175 32.47 18.46 17.99
CA THR A 175 33.85 18.97 17.89
C THR A 175 34.09 19.87 19.09
N GLY A 176 34.99 19.45 19.97
CA GLY A 176 35.25 20.05 21.28
C GLY A 176 35.90 21.45 21.26
N PRO A 177 36.06 22.08 22.44
CA PRO A 177 36.49 23.46 22.57
C PRO A 177 38.02 23.60 22.48
N ARG A 178 38.52 24.56 21.71
CA ARG A 178 39.88 25.11 21.86
C ARG A 178 39.86 26.64 21.82
N GLU A 179 40.20 27.20 22.98
CA GLU A 179 40.42 28.61 23.24
C GLU A 179 41.78 29.13 22.68
N PRO A 180 42.04 30.45 22.72
CA PRO A 180 42.63 31.21 21.62
C PRO A 180 44.11 31.56 21.81
N ARG A 181 44.78 32.00 20.75
CA ARG A 181 45.95 32.90 20.82
C ARG A 181 46.28 33.49 19.45
N GLY A 182 46.39 34.81 19.37
CA GLY A 182 46.71 35.54 18.15
C GLY A 182 48.20 35.71 17.87
N ALA A 183 48.54 36.09 16.63
CA ALA A 183 49.60 37.05 16.26
C ALA A 183 49.73 37.20 14.73
N LYS A 184 49.34 38.38 14.23
CA LYS A 184 49.98 39.26 13.23
C LYS A 184 51.00 38.70 12.19
N GLY A 185 50.71 38.99 10.91
CA GLY A 185 51.70 39.54 9.94
C GLY A 185 52.25 38.62 8.83
N PRO A 186 52.72 39.19 7.69
CA PRO A 186 52.29 38.80 6.33
C PRO A 186 53.41 38.28 5.41
N SER A 187 53.06 37.67 4.26
CA SER A 187 53.66 37.85 2.90
C SER A 187 53.23 36.75 1.90
N GLU A 188 53.00 37.17 0.65
CA GLU A 188 52.55 36.52 -0.61
C GLU A 188 53.54 35.47 -1.21
N PRO A 189 53.35 34.92 -2.45
CA PRO A 189 52.15 34.65 -3.27
C PRO A 189 52.10 33.20 -3.82
N GLU A 190 50.91 32.61 -3.94
CA GLU A 190 50.65 31.52 -4.89
C GLU A 190 49.36 31.90 -5.63
N GLY A 191 49.38 32.01 -6.95
CA GLY A 191 49.42 30.85 -7.82
C GLY A 191 47.99 30.63 -8.31
N ALA A 192 47.78 30.89 -9.60
CA ALA A 192 46.50 30.84 -10.29
C ALA A 192 45.62 29.65 -9.88
N VAL A 193 44.29 29.85 -9.85
CA VAL A 193 43.33 29.15 -10.72
C VAL A 193 41.90 29.58 -10.33
N ARG A 194 41.24 30.23 -11.30
CA ARG A 194 39.81 30.17 -11.65
C ARG A 194 38.81 29.83 -10.53
N SER A 195 37.97 30.81 -10.21
CA SER A 195 36.58 30.54 -9.82
C SER A 195 35.91 29.62 -10.85
N PRO A 196 35.13 28.64 -10.37
CA PRO A 196 33.71 28.69 -10.67
C PRO A 196 32.97 28.84 -9.34
N SER A 197 32.32 29.99 -9.16
CA SER A 197 30.86 30.03 -9.24
C SER A 197 30.26 29.07 -8.23
N ALA A 198 30.00 29.61 -7.04
CA ALA A 198 29.09 29.06 -6.07
C ALA A 198 27.74 28.81 -6.76
N ALA A 199 27.59 27.61 -7.33
CA ALA A 199 26.29 27.06 -7.62
C ALA A 199 25.65 26.84 -6.25
N THR A 200 24.74 27.74 -5.90
CA THR A 200 23.76 27.63 -4.83
C THR A 200 23.50 26.16 -4.51
N GLU A 201 24.14 25.65 -3.44
CA GLU A 201 23.78 24.37 -2.85
C GLU A 201 22.35 24.53 -2.37
N LYS A 202 21.44 24.10 -3.24
CA LYS A 202 20.03 23.90 -2.93
C LYS A 202 20.01 23.03 -1.65
N PRO A 203 19.30 23.43 -0.59
CA PRO A 203 19.25 22.64 0.64
C PRO A 203 18.88 21.20 0.29
N PRO A 204 19.50 20.17 0.90
CA PRO A 204 19.31 18.79 0.49
C PRO A 204 17.82 18.47 0.55
N CYS A 205 17.22 18.34 -0.65
CA CYS A 205 15.87 17.88 -0.80
C CYS A 205 15.79 16.51 -0.12
N LEU A 206 14.76 16.33 0.70
CA LEU A 206 14.43 15.15 1.53
C LEU A 206 14.14 13.88 0.69
N CYS A 207 14.97 13.60 -0.31
CA CYS A 207 14.84 12.47 -1.21
C CYS A 207 15.60 11.28 -0.61
N PRO A 208 14.94 10.15 -0.31
CA PRO A 208 15.65 8.97 0.15
C PRO A 208 16.70 8.57 -0.91
N PRO A 209 17.96 8.28 -0.50
CA PRO A 209 18.97 7.81 -1.43
C PRO A 209 18.52 6.48 -2.00
N LEU A 210 18.45 6.42 -3.34
CA LEU A 210 18.20 5.19 -4.07
C LEU A 210 19.54 4.49 -4.33
N PRO A 211 19.59 3.16 -4.23
CA PRO A 211 20.77 2.41 -4.67
C PRO A 211 21.03 2.62 -6.18
N ALA A 212 22.22 2.27 -6.66
CA ALA A 212 22.56 2.35 -8.08
C ALA A 212 21.55 1.56 -8.94
N PRO A 213 21.28 1.95 -10.20
CA PRO A 213 20.30 1.29 -11.06
C PRO A 213 20.42 -0.24 -11.14
N ALA A 214 21.65 -0.75 -11.32
CA ALA A 214 21.93 -2.19 -11.34
C ALA A 214 21.61 -2.89 -10.01
N GLU A 215 21.82 -2.20 -8.88
CA GLU A 215 21.53 -2.70 -7.54
C GLU A 215 20.02 -2.73 -7.27
N ARG A 216 19.24 -1.81 -7.86
CA ARG A 216 17.77 -1.84 -7.82
C ARG A 216 17.25 -3.10 -8.50
N ARG A 217 17.75 -3.38 -9.72
CA ARG A 217 17.44 -4.59 -10.49
C ARG A 217 17.84 -5.86 -9.73
N HIS A 218 19.07 -5.91 -9.23
CA HIS A 218 19.58 -7.06 -8.49
C HIS A 218 18.71 -7.38 -7.27
N ARG A 219 18.31 -6.36 -6.49
CA ARG A 219 17.42 -6.53 -5.34
C ARG A 219 16.04 -7.02 -5.74
N ARG A 220 15.47 -6.48 -6.82
CA ARG A 220 14.17 -6.94 -7.35
C ARG A 220 14.24 -8.42 -7.78
N GLU A 221 15.28 -8.79 -8.53
CA GLU A 221 15.48 -10.16 -9.02
C GLU A 221 15.77 -11.16 -7.89
N ALA A 222 16.57 -10.77 -6.90
CA ALA A 222 16.87 -11.58 -5.71
C ALA A 222 15.61 -11.95 -4.90
N LEU A 223 14.49 -11.25 -5.15
CA LEU A 223 13.20 -11.48 -4.48
C LEU A 223 12.16 -12.12 -5.40
N GLY A 224 12.56 -12.52 -6.61
CA GLY A 224 11.66 -13.12 -7.60
C GLY A 224 10.60 -12.16 -8.15
N LEU A 225 10.77 -10.84 -7.94
CA LEU A 225 9.77 -9.84 -8.31
C LEU A 225 9.93 -9.45 -9.78
N ARG A 226 8.81 -9.43 -10.51
CA ARG A 226 8.75 -9.01 -11.91
C ARG A 226 8.59 -7.49 -11.99
N LEU A 227 9.08 -6.89 -13.08
CA LEU A 227 8.92 -5.45 -13.34
C LEU A 227 7.46 -5.01 -13.25
N ALA A 228 6.52 -5.83 -13.74
CA ALA A 228 5.09 -5.55 -13.70
C ALA A 228 4.52 -5.49 -12.27
N GLU A 229 5.04 -6.31 -11.36
CA GLU A 229 4.60 -6.34 -9.96
C GLU A 229 5.09 -5.10 -9.22
N VAL A 230 6.34 -4.70 -9.47
CA VAL A 230 6.88 -3.45 -8.96
C VAL A 230 6.07 -2.28 -9.50
N ALA A 231 5.87 -2.19 -10.81
CA ALA A 231 5.12 -1.14 -11.47
C ALA A 231 3.70 -0.96 -10.89
N ALA A 232 2.96 -2.07 -10.72
CA ALA A 232 1.65 -2.06 -10.10
C ALA A 232 1.68 -1.58 -8.64
N SER A 233 2.71 -1.94 -7.87
CA SER A 233 2.85 -1.53 -6.46
C SER A 233 3.18 -0.04 -6.29
N VAL A 234 3.97 0.53 -7.20
CA VAL A 234 4.36 1.95 -7.19
C VAL A 234 3.44 2.84 -8.02
N GLY A 235 2.46 2.26 -8.73
CA GLY A 235 1.44 2.98 -9.50
C GLY A 235 2.00 3.69 -10.74
N VAL A 236 2.93 3.01 -11.44
CA VAL A 236 3.62 3.50 -12.65
C VAL A 236 3.60 2.45 -13.75
N GLY A 237 4.03 2.81 -14.96
CA GLY A 237 4.19 1.88 -16.07
C GLY A 237 5.40 0.95 -15.90
N VAL A 238 5.32 -0.25 -16.50
CA VAL A 238 6.43 -1.23 -16.50
C VAL A 238 7.70 -0.64 -17.13
N ASP A 239 7.53 0.14 -18.20
CA ASP A 239 8.63 0.81 -18.90
C ASP A 239 9.29 1.91 -18.06
N GLU A 240 8.55 2.56 -17.15
CA GLU A 240 9.11 3.55 -16.22
C GLU A 240 10.02 2.87 -15.20
N VAL A 241 9.58 1.75 -14.62
CA VAL A 241 10.42 0.95 -13.71
C VAL A 241 11.67 0.44 -14.43
N ARG A 242 11.52 -0.04 -15.68
CA ARG A 242 12.66 -0.45 -16.52
C ARG A 242 13.63 0.71 -16.77
N ALA A 243 13.12 1.90 -17.10
CA ALA A 243 13.95 3.10 -17.27
C ALA A 243 14.72 3.49 -16.00
N TRP A 244 14.16 3.23 -14.81
CA TRP A 244 14.84 3.48 -13.54
C TRP A 244 15.92 2.46 -13.18
N GLU A 245 15.73 1.20 -13.57
CA GLU A 245 16.71 0.12 -13.37
C GLU A 245 17.86 0.16 -14.39
N GLU A 246 17.61 0.74 -15.57
CA GLU A 246 18.62 0.99 -16.60
C GLU A 246 19.31 2.35 -16.44
N GLY A 247 18.87 3.17 -15.47
CA GLY A 247 19.47 4.48 -15.16
C GLY A 247 19.14 5.58 -16.18
N ARG A 248 18.19 5.34 -17.10
CA ARG A 248 17.73 6.34 -18.06
C ARG A 248 16.90 7.45 -17.42
N GLN A 249 16.22 7.14 -16.32
CA GLN A 249 15.38 8.08 -15.59
C GLN A 249 15.46 7.80 -14.09
N GLU A 250 15.28 8.83 -13.26
CA GLU A 250 15.12 8.65 -11.82
C GLU A 250 13.66 8.87 -11.43
N PRO A 251 13.10 8.04 -10.52
CA PRO A 251 11.78 8.33 -9.98
C PRO A 251 11.86 9.57 -9.10
N ASP A 252 10.79 10.35 -9.12
CA ASP A 252 10.66 11.62 -8.42
C ASP A 252 9.50 11.59 -7.40
N GLY A 253 9.47 12.61 -6.54
CA GLY A 253 8.38 12.86 -5.59
C GLY A 253 7.90 11.62 -4.82
N ALA A 254 6.59 11.43 -4.79
CA ALA A 254 5.93 10.34 -4.07
C ALA A 254 6.19 8.95 -4.69
N VAL A 255 6.55 8.89 -5.98
CA VAL A 255 6.89 7.63 -6.67
C VAL A 255 8.27 7.15 -6.22
N ARG A 256 9.25 8.06 -6.11
CA ARG A 256 10.58 7.78 -5.56
C ARG A 256 10.51 7.19 -4.16
N VAL A 257 9.69 7.78 -3.30
CA VAL A 257 9.52 7.34 -1.91
C VAL A 257 8.95 5.93 -1.86
N ARG A 258 7.89 5.64 -2.63
CA ARG A 258 7.30 4.30 -2.69
C ARG A 258 8.28 3.26 -3.25
N TYR A 259 9.02 3.60 -4.30
CA TYR A 259 10.01 2.70 -4.89
C TYR A 259 11.20 2.42 -3.97
N ALA A 260 11.72 3.44 -3.28
CA ALA A 260 12.80 3.30 -2.29
C ALA A 260 12.37 2.40 -1.11
N ALA A 261 11.16 2.62 -0.59
CA ALA A 261 10.61 1.82 0.50
C ALA A 261 10.40 0.36 0.06
N TYR A 262 9.89 0.17 -1.14
CA TYR A 262 9.69 -1.16 -1.72
C TYR A 262 11.01 -1.92 -1.86
N LEU A 263 12.08 -1.30 -2.36
CA LEU A 263 13.43 -1.88 -2.47
C LEU A 263 14.12 -2.14 -1.11
N ARG A 264 13.82 -1.37 -0.07
CA ARG A 264 14.39 -1.58 1.28
C ARG A 264 13.68 -2.69 2.05
N ALA A 265 12.35 -2.72 2.02
CA ALA A 265 11.55 -3.80 2.61
C ALA A 265 11.90 -5.15 1.97
N ALA A 266 12.11 -5.11 0.66
CA ALA A 266 12.70 -6.15 -0.17
C ALA A 266 14.06 -6.66 0.35
N SER A 267 15.05 -5.79 0.54
CA SER A 267 16.38 -6.20 1.01
C SER A 267 16.39 -6.81 2.42
N GLY A 268 15.46 -6.41 3.30
CA GLY A 268 15.33 -6.99 4.64
C GLY A 268 14.88 -8.47 4.65
N LEU A 269 14.28 -8.95 3.57
CA LEU A 269 13.81 -10.33 3.42
C LEU A 269 14.92 -11.31 2.99
N ALA A 270 15.84 -10.85 2.14
CA ALA A 270 16.96 -11.68 1.68
C ALA A 270 17.92 -12.06 2.83
N GLY A 271 18.04 -11.20 3.86
CA GLY A 271 18.88 -11.47 5.04
C GLY A 271 18.32 -12.52 6.01
N LEU A 272 17.03 -12.89 5.90
CA LEU A 272 16.41 -13.93 6.74
C LEU A 272 16.37 -15.31 6.05
N SER A 273 16.69 -15.38 4.75
CA SER A 273 16.76 -16.63 3.99
C SER A 273 18.18 -17.21 3.90
N GLY A 274 19.15 -16.57 4.55
CA GLY A 274 20.55 -17.00 4.60
C GLY A 274 21.02 -17.27 6.03
N ALA A 275 20.47 -18.32 6.65
CA ALA A 275 21.10 -18.98 7.79
C ALA A 275 21.24 -20.47 7.44
N PRO A 276 22.41 -21.09 7.66
CA PRO A 276 22.72 -22.45 7.20
C PRO A 276 21.84 -23.52 7.82
#